data_AF-A0AAU4XQ81-F1
#
_entry.id   AF-A0AAU4XQ81-F1
#
_cell.length_a   1.000
_cell.length_b   1.000
_cell.length_c   1.000
_cell.angle_alpha   90.00
_cell.angle_beta   90.00
_cell.angle_gamma   90.00
#
_symmetry.space_group_name_H-M   'P 1'
#
loop_
_entity.id
_entity.type
_entity.pdbx_description
1 polymer ?
#
loop_
_entity_poly.entity_id
_entity_poly.type
_entity_poly.pdbx_seq_one_letter_code
_entity_poly.pdbx_strand_id
1 'polypeptide(L)'
;MNTMSAAVASAATFVWLGMVLAISFLEAPLKFRAPGVTVPIGLGIGRLVFRALNLAEAALAGAVIIAVVVGGAPAVVTFLTVVVSLLLLDQLAVIRPRLNRRSDRVLAGEDLPRSRGHMYYVAAEVAKVVALFGLGISLLTV
;
A
#
# COMPACT_ATOMS: atom_id res chain seq x y z
N MET A 1 15.59 -6.55 -19.77
CA MET A 1 15.17 -5.14 -19.62
C MET A 1 16.44 -4.29 -19.73
N ASN A 2 16.40 -2.99 -20.05
CA ASN A 2 17.66 -2.21 -19.98
C ASN A 2 18.05 -1.94 -18.50
N THR A 3 19.34 -1.82 -18.23
CA THR A 3 19.89 -1.71 -16.86
C THR A 3 19.36 -0.51 -16.08
N MET A 4 19.15 0.63 -16.75
CA MET A 4 18.65 1.83 -16.10
C MET A 4 17.19 1.65 -15.66
N SER A 5 16.34 1.12 -16.54
CA SER A 5 14.95 0.77 -16.21
C SER A 5 14.88 -0.26 -15.09
N ALA A 6 15.75 -1.28 -15.11
CA ALA A 6 15.84 -2.27 -14.05
C ALA A 6 16.20 -1.66 -12.69
N ALA A 7 17.21 -0.79 -12.65
CA ALA A 7 17.63 -0.10 -11.43
C ALA A 7 16.52 0.80 -10.87
N VAL A 8 15.87 1.60 -11.72
CA VAL A 8 14.77 2.49 -11.31
C VAL A 8 13.58 1.69 -10.78
N ALA A 9 13.14 0.66 -11.51
CA ALA A 9 12.03 -0.18 -11.09
C ALA A 9 12.34 -0.92 -9.77
N SER A 10 13.56 -1.43 -9.61
CA SER A 10 14.00 -2.11 -8.38
C SER A 10 13.98 -1.15 -7.19
N ALA A 11 14.60 0.02 -7.33
CA ALA A 11 14.63 1.03 -6.28
C ALA A 11 13.22 1.47 -5.88
N ALA A 12 12.37 1.79 -6.84
CA ALA A 12 10.98 2.19 -6.58
C ALA A 12 10.18 1.06 -5.89
N THR A 13 10.35 -0.18 -6.33
CA THR A 13 9.65 -1.35 -5.75
C THR A 13 10.06 -1.60 -4.31
N PHE A 14 11.36 -1.58 -3.99
CA PHE A 14 11.82 -1.81 -2.61
C PHE A 14 11.49 -0.63 -1.68
N VAL A 15 11.53 0.61 -2.17
CA VAL A 15 11.05 1.78 -1.40
C VAL A 15 9.55 1.63 -1.10
N TRP A 16 8.76 1.25 -2.10
CA TRP A 16 7.33 1.03 -1.92
C TRP A 16 7.06 -0.09 -0.89
N LEU A 17 7.73 -1.23 -1.02
CA LEU A 17 7.64 -2.32 -0.05
C LEU A 17 8.01 -1.87 1.36
N GLY A 18 9.12 -1.14 1.51
CA GLY A 18 9.56 -0.60 2.80
C GLY A 18 8.54 0.34 3.43
N MET A 19 7.95 1.24 2.64
CA MET A 19 6.90 2.15 3.11
C MET A 19 5.65 1.40 3.59
N VAL A 20 5.21 0.38 2.83
CA VAL A 20 4.07 -0.46 3.20
C VAL A 20 4.34 -1.20 4.52
N LEU A 21 5.49 -1.83 4.66
CA LEU A 21 5.88 -2.53 5.89
C LEU A 21 5.97 -1.58 7.09
N ALA A 22 6.61 -0.42 6.91
CA ALA A 22 6.79 0.56 7.97
C ALA A 22 5.47 1.18 8.43
N ILE A 23 4.60 1.55 7.49
CA ILE A 23 3.39 2.31 7.82
C ILE A 23 2.22 1.36 8.12
N SER A 24 1.90 0.43 7.23
CA SER A 24 0.72 -0.43 7.38
C SER A 24 0.87 -1.47 8.49
N PHE A 25 2.08 -2.00 8.72
CA PHE A 25 2.30 -3.10 9.66
C PHE A 25 2.96 -2.66 10.98
N LEU A 26 3.86 -1.66 10.96
CA LEU A 26 4.51 -1.18 12.19
C LEU A 26 3.80 0.04 12.79
N GLU A 27 3.69 1.15 12.07
CA GLU A 27 3.10 2.41 12.58
C GLU A 27 1.63 2.23 12.97
N ALA A 28 0.82 1.65 12.08
CA ALA A 28 -0.62 1.65 12.25
C ALA A 28 -1.09 0.88 13.50
N PRO A 29 -0.50 -0.27 13.88
CA PRO A 29 -0.81 -0.92 15.14
C PRO A 29 -0.16 -0.25 16.36
N LEU A 30 1.09 0.23 16.24
CA LEU A 30 1.84 0.78 17.37
C LEU A 30 1.26 2.10 17.88
N LYS A 31 0.71 2.95 17.02
CA LYS A 31 0.17 4.26 17.45
C LYS A 31 -0.98 4.14 18.45
N PHE A 32 -1.76 3.06 18.41
CA PHE A 32 -2.83 2.81 19.39
C PHE A 32 -2.32 2.28 20.74
N ARG A 33 -1.03 1.94 20.83
CA ARG A 33 -0.39 1.50 22.09
C ARG A 33 0.25 2.66 22.85
N ALA A 34 0.34 3.84 22.25
CA ALA A 34 0.92 5.00 22.89
C ALA A 34 0.02 5.54 24.03
N PRO A 35 0.58 5.87 25.20
CA PRO A 35 -0.18 6.46 26.30
C PRO A 35 -0.91 7.74 25.86
N GLY A 36 -2.18 7.87 26.24
CA GLY A 36 -2.99 9.06 25.93
C GLY A 36 -3.62 9.07 24.52
N VAL A 37 -3.37 8.07 23.66
CA VAL A 37 -4.02 7.98 22.35
C VAL A 37 -5.41 7.36 22.49
N THR A 38 -6.44 8.15 22.20
CA THR A 38 -7.82 7.66 22.09
C THR A 38 -8.11 7.15 20.68
N VAL A 39 -9.16 6.33 20.52
CA VAL A 39 -9.58 5.81 19.21
C VAL A 39 -9.83 6.93 18.19
N PRO A 40 -10.57 8.02 18.51
CA PRO A 40 -10.75 9.13 17.59
C PRO A 40 -9.44 9.78 17.14
N ILE A 41 -8.50 9.99 18.06
CA ILE A 41 -7.18 10.56 17.75
C ILE A 41 -6.40 9.63 16.81
N GLY A 42 -6.32 8.33 17.14
CA GLY A 42 -5.62 7.35 16.31
C GLY A 42 -6.23 7.19 14.91
N LEU A 43 -7.56 7.27 14.79
CA LEU A 43 -8.26 7.29 13.50
C LEU A 43 -7.95 8.56 12.70
N GLY A 44 -7.93 9.73 13.36
CA GLY A 44 -7.58 11.01 12.74
C GLY A 44 -6.16 10.99 12.16
N ILE A 45 -5.17 10.56 12.96
CA ILE A 45 -3.77 10.37 12.52
C ILE A 45 -3.71 9.38 11.36
N GLY A 46 -4.42 8.25 11.48
CA GLY A 46 -4.49 7.23 10.44
C GLY A 46 -4.92 7.79 9.09
N ARG A 47 -5.95 8.62 9.02
CA ARG A 47 -6.42 9.20 7.75
C ARG A 47 -5.34 10.01 7.03
N LEU A 48 -4.62 10.83 7.79
CA LEU A 48 -3.57 11.70 7.24
C LEU A 48 -2.40 10.85 6.73
N VAL A 49 -1.89 9.94 7.56
CA VAL A 49 -0.76 9.07 7.23
C VAL A 49 -1.09 8.17 6.04
N PHE A 50 -2.25 7.50 6.03
CA PHE A 50 -2.66 6.66 4.90
C PHE A 50 -2.96 7.47 3.64
N ARG A 51 -3.35 8.75 3.74
CA ARG A 51 -3.52 9.59 2.54
C ARG A 51 -2.17 9.91 1.92
N ALA A 52 -1.18 10.24 2.74
CA ALA A 52 0.18 10.48 2.29
C ALA A 52 0.82 9.21 1.72
N LEU A 53 0.69 8.08 2.42
CA LEU A 53 1.15 6.76 1.94
C LEU A 53 0.58 6.48 0.56
N ASN A 54 -0.74 6.51 0.40
CA ASN A 54 -1.40 6.15 -0.86
C ASN A 54 -0.99 7.05 -2.05
N LEU A 55 -0.71 8.33 -1.79
CA LEU A 55 -0.18 9.22 -2.82
C LEU A 55 1.23 8.79 -3.24
N ALA A 56 2.09 8.46 -2.28
CA ALA A 56 3.41 7.93 -2.55
C ALA A 56 3.35 6.57 -3.27
N GLU A 57 2.45 5.67 -2.86
CA GLU A 57 2.23 4.39 -3.53
C GLU A 57 1.82 4.60 -5.00
N ALA A 58 0.91 5.53 -5.28
CA ALA A 58 0.49 5.84 -6.64
C ALA A 58 1.65 6.41 -7.49
N ALA A 59 2.48 7.29 -6.91
CA ALA A 59 3.66 7.82 -7.59
C ALA A 59 4.71 6.74 -7.87
N LEU A 60 4.98 5.87 -6.90
CA LEU A 60 5.90 4.74 -7.04
C LEU A 60 5.38 3.72 -8.06
N ALA A 61 4.07 3.43 -8.04
CA ALA A 61 3.43 2.60 -9.05
C ALA A 61 3.61 3.17 -10.46
N GLY A 62 3.39 4.48 -10.63
CA GLY A 62 3.64 5.17 -11.89
C GLY A 62 5.09 5.03 -12.36
N ALA A 63 6.06 5.24 -11.46
CA ALA A 63 7.49 5.09 -11.77
C ALA A 63 7.83 3.66 -12.22
N VAL A 64 7.32 2.64 -11.51
CA VAL A 64 7.53 1.24 -11.85
C VAL A 64 6.90 0.90 -13.21
N ILE A 65 5.63 1.30 -13.44
CA ILE A 65 4.94 1.06 -14.72
C ILE A 65 5.71 1.68 -15.88
N ILE A 66 6.15 2.94 -15.76
CA ILE A 66 6.91 3.62 -16.82
C ILE A 66 8.22 2.88 -17.08
N ALA A 67 8.97 2.51 -16.03
CA ALA A 67 10.24 1.80 -16.17
C ALA A 67 10.06 0.42 -16.84
N VAL A 68 9.00 -0.31 -16.49
CA VAL A 68 8.66 -1.63 -17.06
C VAL A 68 8.28 -1.52 -18.54
N VAL A 69 7.46 -0.54 -18.91
CA VAL A 69 7.02 -0.30 -20.30
C VAL A 69 8.19 0.15 -21.18
N VAL A 70 8.95 1.14 -20.73
CA VAL A 70 10.10 1.68 -21.49
C VAL A 70 11.24 0.66 -21.56
N GLY A 71 11.41 -0.16 -20.53
CA GLY A 71 12.51 -1.10 -20.39
C GLY A 71 12.38 -2.40 -21.19
N GLY A 72 11.21 -2.70 -21.75
CA GLY A 72 10.95 -3.99 -22.41
C GLY A 72 11.06 -5.15 -21.42
N ALA A 73 10.32 -5.07 -20.31
CA ALA A 73 10.42 -6.04 -19.24
C ALA A 73 9.92 -7.45 -19.64
N PRO A 74 10.50 -8.53 -19.08
CA PRO A 74 9.99 -9.88 -19.28
C PRO A 74 8.56 -10.07 -18.77
N ALA A 75 7.87 -11.09 -19.28
CA ALA A 75 6.47 -11.36 -18.96
C ALA A 75 6.19 -11.48 -17.45
N VAL A 76 7.10 -12.08 -16.67
CA VAL A 76 6.96 -12.23 -15.21
C VAL A 76 6.96 -10.89 -14.48
N VAL A 77 7.84 -9.95 -14.88
CA VAL A 77 7.92 -8.61 -14.29
C VAL A 77 6.66 -7.84 -14.66
N THR A 78 6.27 -7.84 -15.94
CA THR A 78 5.05 -7.18 -16.41
C THR A 78 3.80 -7.70 -15.69
N PHE A 79 3.68 -9.02 -15.53
CA PHE A 79 2.57 -9.65 -14.81
C PHE A 79 2.52 -9.19 -13.35
N LEU A 80 3.64 -9.23 -12.63
CA LEU A 80 3.69 -8.80 -11.23
C LEU A 80 3.43 -7.30 -11.05
N THR A 81 3.90 -6.46 -11.99
CA THR A 81 3.56 -5.04 -12.03
C THR A 81 2.05 -4.82 -12.21
N VAL A 82 1.41 -5.54 -13.12
CA VAL A 82 -0.06 -5.46 -13.30
C VAL A 82 -0.78 -5.90 -12.03
N VAL A 83 -0.38 -7.02 -11.42
CA VAL A 83 -0.99 -7.52 -10.18
C VAL A 83 -0.90 -6.50 -9.05
N VAL A 84 0.29 -5.93 -8.79
CA VAL A 84 0.45 -4.96 -7.70
C VAL A 84 -0.31 -3.66 -7.97
N SER A 85 -0.35 -3.20 -9.23
CA SER A 85 -1.13 -2.02 -9.61
C SER A 85 -2.63 -2.23 -9.44
N LEU A 86 -3.14 -3.42 -9.79
CA LEU A 86 -4.56 -3.76 -9.59
C LEU A 86 -4.92 -3.87 -8.10
N LEU A 87 -4.04 -4.46 -7.29
CA LEU A 87 -4.22 -4.49 -5.84
C LEU A 87 -4.29 -3.08 -5.25
N LEU A 88 -3.38 -2.18 -5.66
CA LEU A 88 -3.43 -0.78 -5.25
C LEU A 88 -4.73 -0.11 -5.71
N LEU A 89 -5.14 -0.31 -6.96
CA LEU A 89 -6.35 0.27 -7.52
C LEU A 89 -7.60 -0.17 -6.73
N ASP A 90 -7.77 -1.47 -6.49
CA ASP A 90 -8.88 -2.01 -5.71
C ASP A 90 -8.88 -1.44 -4.28
N GLN A 91 -7.71 -1.39 -3.65
CA GLN A 91 -7.58 -0.82 -2.31
C GLN A 91 -8.03 0.65 -2.26
N LEU A 92 -7.64 1.46 -3.25
CA LEU A 92 -8.00 2.88 -3.34
C LEU A 92 -9.47 3.11 -3.71
N ALA A 93 -10.03 2.32 -4.63
CA ALA A 93 -11.37 2.51 -5.17
C ALA A 93 -12.47 1.85 -4.32
N VAL A 94 -12.15 0.75 -3.64
CA VAL A 94 -13.14 -0.18 -3.08
C VAL A 94 -13.00 -0.27 -1.56
N ILE A 95 -11.81 -0.58 -1.06
CA ILE A 95 -11.61 -0.85 0.38
C ILE A 95 -11.59 0.46 1.17
N ARG A 96 -10.78 1.43 0.73
CA ARG A 96 -10.55 2.66 1.46
C ARG A 96 -11.79 3.56 1.61
N PRO A 97 -12.63 3.78 0.58
CA PRO A 97 -13.82 4.61 0.74
C PRO A 97 -14.79 4.02 1.78
N ARG A 98 -14.90 2.69 1.84
CA ARG A 98 -15.73 2.01 2.85
C ARG A 98 -15.17 2.17 4.26
N LEU A 99 -13.85 2.08 4.44
CA LEU A 99 -13.21 2.31 5.74
C LEU A 99 -13.32 3.76 6.19
N ASN A 100 -13.17 4.72 5.28
CA ASN A 100 -13.30 6.14 5.60
C ASN A 100 -14.72 6.49 6.05
N ARG A 101 -15.76 6.08 5.31
CA ARG A 101 -17.17 6.28 5.71
C ARG A 101 -17.47 5.72 7.10
N ARG A 102 -16.91 4.56 7.43
CA ARG A 102 -17.06 3.97 8.76
C ARG A 102 -16.34 4.81 9.82
N SER A 103 -15.12 5.23 9.53
CA SER A 103 -14.30 6.04 10.44
C SER A 103 -14.93 7.40 10.69
N ASP A 104 -15.64 7.98 9.71
CA ASP A 104 -16.39 9.23 9.86
C ASP A 104 -17.52 9.12 10.88
N ARG A 105 -18.25 8.00 10.87
CA ARG A 105 -19.29 7.73 11.87
C ARG A 105 -18.73 7.57 13.28
N VAL A 106 -17.60 6.87 13.43
CA VAL A 106 -16.91 6.76 14.73
C VAL A 106 -16.45 8.13 15.23
N LEU A 107 -15.92 8.99 14.34
CA LEU A 107 -15.56 10.37 14.71
C LEU A 107 -16.77 11.26 15.01
N ALA A 108 -17.95 10.95 14.46
CA ALA A 108 -19.20 11.61 14.80
C ALA A 108 -19.81 11.16 16.15
N GLY A 109 -19.15 10.22 16.85
CA GLY A 109 -19.58 9.71 18.16
C GLY A 109 -20.46 8.45 18.09
N GLU A 110 -20.64 7.84 16.92
CA GLU A 110 -21.35 6.56 16.83
C GLU A 110 -20.49 5.40 17.39
N ASP A 111 -21.07 4.63 18.31
CA ASP A 111 -20.47 3.41 18.81
C ASP A 111 -20.80 2.24 17.86
N LEU A 112 -19.80 1.79 17.09
CA LEU A 112 -19.96 0.78 16.06
C LEU A 112 -19.32 -0.55 16.49
N PRO A 113 -19.99 -1.71 16.29
CA PRO A 113 -19.42 -3.02 16.61
C PRO A 113 -18.14 -3.29 15.82
N ARG A 114 -17.34 -4.30 16.18
CA ARG A 114 -16.09 -4.60 15.45
C ARG A 114 -16.35 -4.89 13.96
N SER A 115 -15.54 -4.27 13.08
CA SER A 115 -15.66 -4.41 11.63
C SER A 115 -14.85 -5.58 11.08
N ARG A 116 -15.44 -6.39 10.20
CA ARG A 116 -14.69 -7.31 9.33
C ARG A 116 -13.94 -6.60 8.19
N GLY A 117 -14.31 -5.35 7.87
CA GLY A 117 -13.69 -4.55 6.81
C GLY A 117 -12.20 -4.33 7.00
N HIS A 118 -11.73 -4.27 8.24
CA HIS A 118 -10.30 -4.15 8.53
C HIS A 118 -9.53 -5.42 8.15
N MET A 119 -10.14 -6.60 8.27
CA MET A 119 -9.49 -7.86 7.89
C MET A 119 -9.26 -7.95 6.38
N TYR A 120 -10.21 -7.48 5.57
CA TYR A 120 -10.03 -7.39 4.12
C TYR A 120 -8.89 -6.45 3.74
N TYR A 121 -8.76 -5.32 4.44
CA TYR A 121 -7.63 -4.41 4.24
C TYR A 121 -6.29 -5.09 4.56
N VAL A 122 -6.19 -5.77 5.70
CA VAL A 122 -4.97 -6.49 6.09
C VAL A 122 -4.63 -7.58 5.08
N ALA A 123 -5.63 -8.35 4.60
CA ALA A 123 -5.41 -9.36 3.58
C ALA A 123 -4.89 -8.77 2.26
N ALA A 124 -5.46 -7.63 1.82
CA ALA A 124 -5.00 -6.92 0.63
C ALA A 124 -3.57 -6.39 0.79
N GLU A 125 -3.22 -5.82 1.96
CA GLU A 125 -1.87 -5.38 2.28
C GLU A 125 -0.86 -6.53 2.25
N VAL A 126 -1.20 -7.69 2.83
CA VAL A 126 -0.34 -8.87 2.80
C VAL A 126 -0.14 -9.36 1.36
N ALA A 127 -1.21 -9.44 0.55
CA ALA A 127 -1.10 -9.81 -0.85
C ALA A 127 -0.20 -8.83 -1.63
N LYS A 128 -0.33 -7.53 -1.37
CA LYS A 128 0.51 -6.48 -1.98
C LYS A 128 1.98 -6.61 -1.58
N VAL A 129 2.27 -6.91 -0.30
CA VAL A 129 3.63 -7.18 0.18
C VAL A 129 4.25 -8.36 -0.55
N VAL A 130 3.53 -9.48 -0.68
CA VAL A 130 4.01 -10.66 -1.40
C VAL A 130 4.27 -10.35 -2.87
N ALA A 131 3.37 -9.63 -3.53
CA ALA A 131 3.52 -9.22 -4.93
C ALA A 131 4.72 -8.28 -5.12
N LEU A 132 4.88 -7.27 -4.27
CA LEU A 132 6.03 -6.33 -4.30
C LEU A 132 7.35 -7.05 -4.06
N PHE A 133 7.38 -7.99 -3.12
CA PHE A 133 8.58 -8.79 -2.84
C PHE A 133 8.97 -9.65 -4.04
N GLY A 134 8.00 -10.36 -4.64
CA GLY A 134 8.22 -11.14 -5.87
C GLY A 134 8.65 -10.27 -7.04
N LEU A 135 8.05 -9.08 -7.21
CA LEU A 135 8.42 -8.12 -8.24
C LEU A 135 9.85 -7.64 -8.05
N GLY A 136 10.22 -7.24 -6.83
CA GLY A 136 11.56 -6.78 -6.48
C GLY A 136 12.63 -7.83 -6.78
N ILE A 137 12.41 -9.09 -6.38
CA ILE A 137 13.33 -10.19 -6.69
C ILE A 137 13.44 -10.42 -8.19
N SER A 138 12.31 -10.43 -8.90
CA SER A 138 12.31 -10.64 -10.36
C SER A 138 13.09 -9.53 -11.08
N LEU A 139 12.95 -8.28 -10.63
CA LEU A 139 13.66 -7.12 -11.17
C LEU A 139 15.19 -7.17 -10.96
N LEU A 140 15.67 -7.89 -9.95
CA LEU A 140 17.11 -8.10 -9.71
C LEU A 140 17.76 -9.10 -10.69
N THR A 141 16.96 -9.80 -11.49
CA THR A 141 17.44 -10.87 -12.39
C THR A 141 17.41 -10.49 -13.88
N VAL A 142 17.03 -9.26 -14.24
CA VAL A 142 16.64 -8.86 -15.62
C VAL A 142 17.37 -7.66 -16.20
#